data_AF-A0A7D9ENK4-F1
#
_entry.id   AF-A0A7D9ENK4-F1
#
_cell.length_a   1.000
_cell.length_b   1.000
_cell.length_c   1.000
_cell.angle_alpha   90.00
_cell.angle_beta   90.00
_cell.angle_gamma   90.00
#
_symmetry.space_group_name_H-M   'P 1'
#
loop_
_entity.id
_entity.type
_entity.pdbx_description
1 polymer ?
#
loop_
_entity_poly.entity_id
_entity_poly.type
_entity_poly.pdbx_seq_one_letter_code
_entity_poly.pdbx_strand_id
1 'polypeptide(L)'
;MAFPGQLCGKNLHSMKALKLYFAGQYLVYRLQTSQFLYEQLSNPYTKLYFTFLNYVIPLVTKLNIIFQAKSPSVHKFHSHCVSAYKALLSCFVNPTVVQSHATVTDPSDPANHLPLAQLYLGVEAAMMLATDEYKALDKEALAECFRRCKQFYTELCCQLKKRLPLDNTVVKELKFLDPQTVVSGSIRSIADVASRFPNVVPPENLQSVDQEWREFMYDEEISTLADRCSTVPTEEFWGKVPTDKYPNLAAFAKAMLTIPVSNADCERAFSQVNLIKTNQRNRFSTEGVASLLFVKDGVKNMAESCATFEPSDEMLSNFNKDIYHNVEAVYGEEADGEDSEEVDAMAMHAD
;
A
#
# COMPACT_ATOMS: atom_id res chain seq x y z
N MET A 1 -3.80 13.64 -5.54
CA MET A 1 -3.14 12.87 -6.62
C MET A 1 -4.20 11.95 -7.21
N ALA A 2 -4.62 12.11 -8.47
CA ALA A 2 -5.59 11.20 -9.07
C ALA A 2 -4.89 9.87 -9.41
N PHE A 3 -5.38 8.76 -8.90
CA PHE A 3 -4.81 7.45 -9.19
C PHE A 3 -4.91 7.14 -10.70
N PRO A 4 -3.92 6.46 -11.31
CA PRO A 4 -3.94 6.12 -12.74
C PRO A 4 -5.23 5.43 -13.20
N GLY A 5 -5.89 4.66 -12.32
CA GLY A 5 -7.16 3.99 -12.61
C GLY A 5 -8.36 4.93 -12.75
N GLN A 6 -8.39 6.01 -11.94
CA GLN A 6 -9.40 7.06 -12.10
C GLN A 6 -9.20 7.83 -13.40
N LEU A 7 -7.95 8.01 -13.86
CA LEU A 7 -7.67 8.59 -15.17
C LEU A 7 -8.09 7.66 -16.32
N CYS A 8 -7.80 6.36 -16.23
CA CYS A 8 -8.12 5.40 -17.30
C CYS A 8 -9.63 5.21 -17.48
N GLY A 9 -10.39 5.07 -16.37
CA GLY A 9 -11.85 5.00 -16.42
C GLY A 9 -12.51 6.30 -16.90
N LYS A 10 -11.99 7.47 -16.47
CA LYS A 10 -12.43 8.77 -16.99
C LYS A 10 -12.13 8.91 -18.49
N ASN A 11 -10.95 8.49 -18.95
CA ASN A 11 -10.56 8.53 -20.35
C ASN A 11 -11.41 7.59 -21.22
N LEU A 12 -11.78 6.41 -20.72
CA LEU A 12 -12.69 5.49 -21.42
C LEU A 12 -14.12 6.06 -21.51
N HIS A 13 -14.62 6.65 -20.41
CA HIS A 13 -15.94 7.28 -20.37
C HIS A 13 -16.01 8.54 -21.26
N SER A 14 -14.94 9.34 -21.25
CA SER A 14 -14.80 10.55 -22.07
C SER A 14 -14.30 10.25 -23.49
N MET A 15 -14.10 8.98 -23.87
CA MET A 15 -13.51 8.60 -25.17
C MET A 15 -14.34 9.08 -26.36
N LYS A 16 -15.68 9.09 -26.24
CA LYS A 16 -16.58 9.69 -27.26
C LYS A 16 -16.40 11.20 -27.37
N ALA A 17 -16.30 11.90 -26.24
CA ALA A 17 -16.10 13.35 -26.21
C ALA A 17 -14.72 13.75 -26.73
N LEU A 18 -13.67 13.00 -26.37
CA LEU A 18 -12.31 13.19 -26.87
C LEU A 18 -12.21 12.94 -28.38
N LYS A 19 -12.88 11.90 -28.90
CA LYS A 19 -12.99 11.66 -30.36
C LYS A 19 -13.63 12.86 -31.06
N LEU A 20 -14.75 13.35 -30.56
CA LEU A 20 -15.45 14.52 -31.12
C LEU A 20 -14.59 15.79 -31.06
N TYR A 21 -13.90 16.01 -29.93
CA TYR A 21 -13.01 17.14 -29.74
C TYR A 21 -11.84 17.11 -30.73
N PHE A 22 -11.10 16.01 -30.81
CA PHE A 22 -9.95 15.90 -31.72
C PHE A 22 -10.37 15.84 -33.19
N ALA A 23 -11.54 15.30 -33.51
CA ALA A 23 -12.13 15.41 -34.84
C ALA A 23 -12.40 16.88 -35.21
N GLY A 24 -12.99 17.66 -34.30
CA GLY A 24 -13.20 19.10 -34.51
C GLY A 24 -11.88 19.86 -34.67
N GLN A 25 -10.89 19.58 -33.82
CA GLN A 25 -9.57 20.23 -33.90
C GLN A 25 -8.84 19.92 -35.20
N TYR A 26 -8.90 18.67 -35.67
CA TYR A 26 -8.34 18.26 -36.95
C TYR A 26 -9.09 18.91 -38.12
N LEU A 27 -10.43 18.85 -38.14
CA LEU A 27 -11.24 19.37 -39.24
C LEU A 27 -11.15 20.90 -39.37
N VAL A 28 -11.01 21.61 -38.25
CA VAL A 28 -10.97 23.08 -38.22
C VAL A 28 -9.54 23.62 -38.31
N TYR A 29 -8.60 23.08 -37.55
CA TYR A 29 -7.25 23.64 -37.41
C TYR A 29 -6.15 22.81 -38.08
N ARG A 30 -6.48 21.66 -38.67
CA ARG A 30 -5.55 20.75 -39.39
C ARG A 30 -4.30 20.38 -38.59
N LEU A 31 -4.41 20.33 -37.27
CA LEU A 31 -3.32 19.95 -36.38
C LEU A 31 -3.00 18.46 -36.54
N GLN A 32 -1.76 18.14 -36.93
CA GLN A 32 -1.30 16.76 -37.13
C GLN A 32 -1.38 15.92 -35.84
N THR A 33 -1.09 16.52 -34.69
CA THR A 33 -1.24 15.85 -33.38
C THR A 33 -2.70 15.48 -33.09
N SER A 34 -3.65 16.34 -33.47
CA SER A 34 -5.08 16.05 -33.29
C SER A 34 -5.56 14.94 -34.24
N GLN A 35 -5.01 14.88 -35.46
CA GLN A 35 -5.26 13.78 -36.39
C GLN A 35 -4.77 12.45 -35.81
N PHE A 36 -3.51 12.39 -35.36
CA PHE A 36 -2.94 11.20 -34.75
C PHE A 36 -3.75 10.73 -33.54
N LEU A 37 -4.11 11.63 -32.62
CA LEU A 37 -4.90 11.28 -31.44
C LEU A 37 -6.31 10.79 -31.81
N TYR A 38 -6.96 11.40 -32.81
CA TYR A 38 -8.24 10.95 -33.32
C TYR A 38 -8.16 9.53 -33.90
N GLU A 39 -7.13 9.25 -34.72
CA GLU A 39 -6.88 7.93 -35.30
C GLU A 39 -6.62 6.88 -34.21
N GLN A 40 -5.77 7.19 -33.23
CA GLN A 40 -5.48 6.29 -32.11
C GLN A 40 -6.70 6.01 -31.23
N LEU A 41 -7.50 7.03 -30.92
CA LEU A 41 -8.75 6.83 -30.15
C LEU A 41 -9.78 6.06 -30.97
N SER A 42 -9.80 6.22 -32.29
CA SER A 42 -10.72 5.51 -33.19
C SER A 42 -10.31 4.06 -33.45
N ASN A 43 -9.06 3.71 -33.19
CA ASN A 43 -8.54 2.36 -33.34
C ASN A 43 -9.23 1.36 -32.36
N PRO A 44 -9.83 0.26 -32.86
CA PRO A 44 -10.51 -0.73 -32.04
C PRO A 44 -9.56 -1.50 -31.10
N TYR A 45 -8.29 -1.72 -31.49
CA TYR A 45 -7.29 -2.36 -30.63
C TYR A 45 -6.92 -1.46 -29.44
N THR A 46 -6.82 -0.15 -29.68
CA THR A 46 -6.60 0.84 -28.61
C THR A 46 -7.76 0.82 -27.61
N LYS A 47 -9.01 0.78 -28.10
CA LYS A 47 -10.20 0.68 -27.25
C LYS A 47 -10.16 -0.59 -26.39
N LEU A 48 -9.85 -1.75 -27.00
CA LEU A 48 -9.72 -3.02 -26.28
C LEU A 48 -8.66 -2.96 -25.19
N TYR A 49 -7.50 -2.37 -25.48
CA TYR A 49 -6.42 -2.21 -24.51
C TYR A 49 -6.82 -1.29 -23.35
N PHE A 50 -7.50 -0.17 -23.61
CA PHE A 50 -8.01 0.70 -22.54
C PHE A 50 -9.10 0.02 -21.70
N THR A 51 -9.96 -0.80 -22.31
CA THR A 51 -10.93 -1.63 -21.57
C THR A 51 -10.22 -2.63 -20.65
N PHE A 52 -9.16 -3.26 -21.12
CA PHE A 52 -8.27 -4.10 -20.30
C PHE A 52 -7.66 -3.32 -19.13
N LEU A 53 -7.09 -2.14 -19.39
CA LEU A 53 -6.52 -1.27 -18.35
C LEU A 53 -7.57 -0.86 -17.30
N ASN A 54 -8.79 -0.56 -17.75
CA ASN A 54 -9.92 -0.24 -16.88
C ASN A 54 -10.30 -1.41 -15.96
N TYR A 55 -10.04 -2.66 -16.37
CA TYR A 55 -10.21 -3.83 -15.53
C TYR A 55 -9.04 -4.06 -14.54
N VAL A 56 -7.79 -4.04 -15.02
CA VAL A 56 -6.63 -4.44 -14.18
C VAL A 56 -6.20 -3.36 -13.19
N ILE A 57 -6.29 -2.06 -13.53
CA ILE A 57 -5.82 -1.00 -12.64
C ILE A 57 -6.61 -0.93 -11.31
N PRO A 58 -7.94 -1.12 -11.29
CA PRO A 58 -8.68 -1.25 -10.03
C PRO A 58 -8.17 -2.37 -9.11
N LEU A 59 -7.66 -3.49 -9.65
CA LEU A 59 -7.07 -4.56 -8.84
C LEU A 59 -5.79 -4.08 -8.13
N VAL A 60 -4.94 -3.32 -8.84
CA VAL A 60 -3.75 -2.70 -8.26
C VAL A 60 -4.11 -1.64 -7.23
N THR A 61 -5.15 -0.85 -7.50
CA THR A 61 -5.67 0.13 -6.54
C THR A 61 -6.16 -0.54 -5.26
N LYS A 62 -6.85 -1.68 -5.38
CA LYS A 62 -7.30 -2.47 -4.22
C LYS A 62 -6.13 -3.00 -3.40
N LEU A 63 -5.03 -3.38 -4.06
CA LEU A 63 -3.79 -3.76 -3.38
C LEU A 63 -3.20 -2.57 -2.59
N ASN A 64 -3.21 -1.36 -3.17
CA ASN A 64 -2.73 -0.16 -2.46
C ASN A 64 -3.54 0.15 -1.20
N ILE A 65 -4.83 -0.19 -1.15
CA ILE A 65 -5.66 -0.01 0.06
C ILE A 65 -5.09 -0.79 1.25
N ILE A 66 -4.42 -1.93 1.03
CA ILE A 66 -3.74 -2.70 2.09
C ILE A 66 -2.69 -1.82 2.80
N PHE A 67 -1.97 -1.00 2.03
CA PHE A 67 -0.96 -0.08 2.52
C PHE A 67 -1.54 1.22 3.09
N GLN A 68 -2.87 1.39 3.06
CA GLN A 68 -3.56 2.58 3.56
C GLN A 68 -4.31 2.32 4.88
N ALA A 69 -4.12 1.15 5.49
CA ALA A 69 -4.75 0.81 6.75
C ALA A 69 -4.37 1.81 7.86
N LYS A 70 -5.35 2.22 8.66
CA LYS A 70 -5.13 3.14 9.81
C LYS A 70 -4.80 2.40 11.11
N SER A 71 -5.09 1.10 11.16
CA SER A 71 -4.86 0.25 12.32
C SER A 71 -3.79 -0.82 12.03
N PRO A 72 -3.14 -1.36 13.07
CA PRO A 72 -2.25 -2.50 12.97
C PRO A 72 -2.89 -3.68 12.21
N SER A 73 -2.31 -4.04 11.08
CA SER A 73 -2.84 -5.13 10.22
C SER A 73 -1.76 -6.11 9.77
N VAL A 74 -0.61 -6.12 10.44
CA VAL A 74 0.55 -6.96 10.11
C VAL A 74 0.22 -8.46 10.07
N HIS A 75 -0.69 -8.90 10.94
CA HIS A 75 -1.18 -10.28 11.01
C HIS A 75 -1.92 -10.76 9.74
N LYS A 76 -2.52 -9.83 8.99
CA LYS A 76 -3.23 -10.08 7.72
C LYS A 76 -2.43 -9.64 6.49
N PHE A 77 -1.32 -8.96 6.68
CA PHE A 77 -0.61 -8.31 5.59
C PHE A 77 -0.10 -9.32 4.55
N HIS A 78 0.60 -10.37 5.01
CA HIS A 78 1.12 -11.42 4.11
C HIS A 78 0.00 -12.09 3.31
N SER A 79 -1.09 -12.51 3.97
CA SER A 79 -2.19 -13.21 3.32
C SER A 79 -2.92 -12.34 2.30
N HIS A 80 -3.08 -11.04 2.58
CA HIS A 80 -3.64 -10.08 1.65
C HIS A 80 -2.73 -9.87 0.43
N CYS A 81 -1.41 -9.69 0.63
CA CYS A 81 -0.45 -9.55 -0.46
C CYS A 81 -0.45 -10.79 -1.36
N VAL A 82 -0.38 -12.00 -0.78
CA VAL A 82 -0.39 -13.26 -1.53
C VAL A 82 -1.70 -13.44 -2.30
N SER A 83 -2.84 -13.12 -1.69
CA SER A 83 -4.15 -13.25 -2.34
C SER A 83 -4.30 -12.29 -3.53
N ALA A 84 -3.89 -11.03 -3.36
CA ALA A 84 -3.92 -10.04 -4.44
C ALA A 84 -2.96 -10.41 -5.58
N TYR A 85 -1.77 -10.89 -5.24
CA TYR A 85 -0.79 -11.37 -6.22
C TYR A 85 -1.29 -12.60 -7.00
N LYS A 86 -1.88 -13.58 -6.31
CA LYS A 86 -2.52 -14.76 -6.95
C LYS A 86 -3.63 -14.37 -7.93
N ALA A 87 -4.47 -13.40 -7.57
CA ALA A 87 -5.54 -12.93 -8.44
C ALA A 87 -5.03 -12.28 -9.74
N LEU A 88 -3.88 -11.59 -9.69
CA LEU A 88 -3.24 -11.03 -10.88
C LEU A 88 -2.59 -12.14 -11.72
N LEU A 89 -1.85 -13.06 -11.09
CA LEU A 89 -1.25 -14.20 -11.79
C LEU A 89 -2.30 -15.07 -12.49
N SER A 90 -3.46 -15.31 -11.87
CA SER A 90 -4.52 -16.15 -12.46
C SER A 90 -5.07 -15.60 -13.78
N CYS A 91 -4.78 -14.34 -14.13
CA CYS A 91 -5.21 -13.77 -15.41
C CYS A 91 -4.39 -14.28 -16.62
N PHE A 92 -3.15 -14.76 -16.39
CA PHE A 92 -2.23 -15.13 -17.48
C PHE A 92 -1.33 -16.34 -17.19
N VAL A 93 -1.31 -16.86 -15.96
CA VAL A 93 -0.55 -18.03 -15.53
C VAL A 93 -1.49 -19.22 -15.32
N ASN A 94 -0.98 -20.43 -15.56
CA ASN A 94 -1.72 -21.67 -15.35
C ASN A 94 -2.28 -21.77 -13.91
N PRO A 95 -3.58 -22.02 -13.72
CA PRO A 95 -4.20 -22.10 -12.39
C PRO A 95 -3.54 -23.10 -11.43
N THR A 96 -3.04 -24.23 -11.94
CA THR A 96 -2.34 -25.24 -11.12
C THR A 96 -1.05 -24.67 -10.52
N VAL A 97 -0.31 -23.87 -11.29
CA VAL A 97 0.91 -23.20 -10.83
C VAL A 97 0.58 -22.12 -9.79
N VAL A 98 -0.48 -21.34 -10.03
CA VAL A 98 -0.92 -20.29 -9.10
C VAL A 98 -1.39 -20.87 -7.76
N GLN A 99 -2.06 -22.02 -7.75
CA GLN A 99 -2.52 -22.64 -6.52
C GLN A 99 -1.35 -23.16 -5.67
N SER A 100 -0.42 -23.87 -6.29
CA SER A 100 0.64 -24.59 -5.58
C SER A 100 1.93 -23.80 -5.35
N HIS A 101 2.30 -22.88 -6.25
CA HIS A 101 3.64 -22.28 -6.29
C HIS A 101 3.67 -20.76 -6.54
N ALA A 102 2.55 -20.04 -6.37
CA ALA A 102 2.47 -18.63 -6.75
C ALA A 102 3.62 -17.74 -6.24
N THR A 103 4.03 -17.87 -4.98
CA THR A 103 5.06 -16.98 -4.41
C THR A 103 6.45 -17.26 -4.99
N VAL A 104 6.75 -18.53 -5.28
CA VAL A 104 8.05 -18.97 -5.79
C VAL A 104 8.15 -18.83 -7.32
N THR A 105 7.03 -19.00 -8.03
CA THR A 105 6.97 -18.97 -9.50
C THR A 105 7.53 -17.66 -10.06
N ASP A 106 8.37 -17.74 -11.09
CA ASP A 106 8.78 -16.57 -11.86
C ASP A 106 7.62 -16.16 -12.80
N PRO A 107 7.00 -14.98 -12.60
CA PRO A 107 5.94 -14.49 -13.48
C PRO A 107 6.38 -14.17 -14.91
N SER A 108 7.67 -14.23 -15.23
CA SER A 108 8.17 -14.10 -16.61
C SER A 108 8.29 -15.43 -17.34
N ASP A 109 8.26 -16.58 -16.64
CA ASP A 109 8.53 -17.88 -17.23
C ASP A 109 7.43 -18.29 -18.24
N PRO A 110 7.74 -18.34 -19.55
CA PRO A 110 6.77 -18.67 -20.58
C PRO A 110 6.15 -20.06 -20.41
N ALA A 111 6.83 -21.00 -19.75
CA ALA A 111 6.33 -22.36 -19.55
C ALA A 111 5.07 -22.40 -18.68
N ASN A 112 4.92 -21.42 -17.78
CA ASN A 112 3.78 -21.34 -16.87
C ASN A 112 2.63 -20.49 -17.44
N HIS A 113 2.85 -19.81 -18.57
CA HIS A 113 1.88 -18.88 -19.13
C HIS A 113 0.78 -19.57 -19.92
N LEU A 114 -0.43 -19.02 -19.82
CA LEU A 114 -1.54 -19.39 -20.66
C LEU A 114 -1.29 -18.98 -22.13
N PRO A 115 -1.87 -19.73 -23.09
CA PRO A 115 -1.98 -19.29 -24.47
C PRO A 115 -2.69 -17.93 -24.57
N LEU A 116 -2.36 -17.12 -25.59
CA LEU A 116 -2.94 -15.78 -25.76
C LEU A 116 -4.48 -15.80 -25.77
N ALA A 117 -5.09 -16.79 -26.42
CA ALA A 117 -6.55 -16.92 -26.50
C ALA A 117 -7.24 -17.21 -25.15
N GLN A 118 -6.48 -17.60 -24.12
CA GLN A 118 -6.99 -17.94 -22.79
C GLN A 118 -6.68 -16.86 -21.74
N LEU A 119 -6.08 -15.74 -22.13
CA LEU A 119 -5.83 -14.62 -21.21
C LEU A 119 -7.14 -14.03 -20.72
N TYR A 120 -7.20 -13.73 -19.43
CA TYR A 120 -8.33 -13.01 -18.85
C TYR A 120 -8.08 -11.51 -18.89
N LEU A 121 -8.86 -10.79 -19.71
CA LEU A 121 -8.75 -9.32 -19.89
C LEU A 121 -9.91 -8.55 -19.23
N GLY A 122 -10.78 -9.25 -18.49
CA GLY A 122 -12.00 -8.71 -17.91
C GLY A 122 -13.25 -8.96 -18.76
N VAL A 123 -14.41 -8.88 -18.11
CA VAL A 123 -15.73 -9.19 -18.72
C VAL A 123 -16.05 -8.25 -19.89
N GLU A 124 -15.78 -6.95 -19.75
CA GLU A 124 -16.08 -5.96 -20.78
C GLU A 124 -15.27 -6.21 -22.06
N ALA A 125 -13.99 -6.56 -21.93
CA ALA A 125 -13.14 -6.96 -23.06
C ALA A 125 -13.67 -8.23 -23.73
N ALA A 126 -14.07 -9.24 -22.95
CA ALA A 126 -14.67 -10.47 -23.47
C ALA A 126 -15.98 -10.19 -24.25
N MET A 127 -16.83 -9.28 -23.75
CA MET A 127 -18.05 -8.85 -24.45
C MET A 127 -17.72 -8.14 -25.77
N MET A 128 -16.72 -7.25 -25.79
CA MET A 128 -16.28 -6.59 -27.03
C MET A 128 -15.81 -7.60 -28.08
N LEU A 129 -14.98 -8.56 -27.68
CA LEU A 129 -14.45 -9.62 -28.55
C LEU A 129 -15.54 -10.55 -29.12
N ALA A 130 -16.70 -10.64 -28.45
CA ALA A 130 -17.83 -11.45 -28.92
C ALA A 130 -18.67 -10.76 -30.00
N THR A 131 -18.48 -9.45 -30.23
CA THR A 131 -19.21 -8.68 -31.26
C THR A 131 -18.68 -8.97 -32.67
N ASP A 132 -19.54 -8.79 -33.68
CA ASP A 132 -19.14 -9.02 -35.07
C ASP A 132 -18.08 -8.01 -35.56
N GLU A 133 -18.07 -6.80 -34.99
CA GLU A 133 -17.03 -5.79 -35.22
C GLU A 133 -15.64 -6.33 -34.89
N TYR A 134 -15.48 -6.99 -33.73
CA TYR A 134 -14.18 -7.51 -33.28
C TYR A 134 -13.82 -8.87 -33.90
N LYS A 135 -14.81 -9.69 -34.26
CA LYS A 135 -14.57 -10.95 -34.99
C LYS A 135 -14.04 -10.73 -36.41
N ALA A 136 -14.38 -9.60 -37.02
CA ALA A 136 -13.94 -9.22 -38.35
C ALA A 136 -12.54 -8.55 -38.38
N LEU A 137 -11.95 -8.27 -37.21
CA LEU A 137 -10.63 -7.64 -37.12
C LEU A 137 -9.51 -8.57 -37.60
N ASP A 138 -8.38 -7.95 -37.94
CA ASP A 138 -7.16 -8.69 -38.30
C ASP A 138 -6.66 -9.51 -37.10
N LYS A 139 -6.43 -10.80 -37.34
CA LYS A 139 -6.10 -11.76 -36.29
C LYS A 139 -4.70 -11.52 -35.72
N GLU A 140 -3.74 -11.07 -36.52
CA GLU A 140 -2.38 -10.83 -36.05
C GLU A 140 -2.29 -9.54 -35.24
N ALA A 141 -2.93 -8.46 -35.69
CA ALA A 141 -3.05 -7.22 -34.92
C ALA A 141 -3.79 -7.45 -33.59
N LEU A 142 -4.81 -8.32 -33.58
CA LEU A 142 -5.47 -8.72 -32.34
C LEU A 142 -4.52 -9.53 -31.44
N ALA A 143 -3.79 -10.51 -31.98
CA ALA A 143 -2.79 -11.26 -31.22
C ALA A 143 -1.72 -10.34 -30.60
N GLU A 144 -1.29 -9.31 -31.33
CA GLU A 144 -0.36 -8.31 -30.84
C GLU A 144 -0.93 -7.47 -29.69
N CYS A 145 -2.21 -7.09 -29.75
CA CYS A 145 -2.89 -6.46 -28.61
C CYS A 145 -2.87 -7.36 -27.36
N PHE A 146 -3.13 -8.67 -27.54
CA PHE A 146 -3.07 -9.64 -26.44
C PHE A 146 -1.64 -9.83 -25.90
N ARG A 147 -0.61 -9.80 -26.75
CA ARG A 147 0.80 -9.83 -26.32
C ARG A 147 1.12 -8.64 -25.43
N ARG A 148 0.64 -7.43 -25.77
CA ARG A 148 0.80 -6.23 -24.94
C ARG A 148 0.10 -6.35 -23.58
N CYS A 149 -1.14 -6.86 -23.56
CA CYS A 149 -1.85 -7.13 -22.31
C CYS A 149 -1.09 -8.13 -21.42
N LYS A 150 -0.57 -9.21 -22.02
CA LYS A 150 0.25 -10.21 -21.32
C LYS A 150 1.53 -9.59 -20.76
N GLN A 151 2.24 -8.81 -21.57
CA GLN A 151 3.45 -8.11 -21.15
C GLN A 151 3.17 -7.18 -19.97
N PHE A 152 2.05 -6.45 -19.99
CA PHE A 152 1.63 -5.61 -18.87
C PHE A 152 1.44 -6.45 -17.59
N TYR A 153 0.72 -7.57 -17.67
CA TYR A 153 0.53 -8.47 -16.53
C TYR A 153 1.84 -9.05 -15.99
N THR A 154 2.71 -9.53 -16.88
CA THR A 154 4.02 -10.08 -16.53
C THR A 154 4.85 -9.03 -15.80
N GLU A 155 5.01 -7.83 -16.39
CA GLU A 155 5.80 -6.76 -15.78
C GLU A 155 5.21 -6.32 -14.44
N LEU A 156 3.88 -6.13 -14.36
CA LEU A 156 3.21 -5.82 -13.11
C LEU A 156 3.51 -6.86 -12.02
N CYS A 157 3.39 -8.16 -12.33
CA CYS A 157 3.65 -9.22 -11.36
C CYS A 157 5.14 -9.31 -10.99
N CYS A 158 6.07 -9.10 -11.93
CA CYS A 158 7.49 -8.99 -11.63
C CYS A 158 7.78 -7.85 -10.64
N GLN A 159 7.20 -6.66 -10.88
CA GLN A 159 7.40 -5.50 -10.03
C GLN A 159 6.75 -5.67 -8.64
N LEU A 160 5.60 -6.35 -8.57
CA LEU A 160 4.97 -6.71 -7.30
C LEU A 160 5.80 -7.73 -6.53
N LYS A 161 6.28 -8.80 -7.16
CA LYS A 161 7.13 -9.81 -6.52
C LYS A 161 8.41 -9.21 -5.92
N LYS A 162 9.01 -8.21 -6.58
CA LYS A 162 10.19 -7.48 -6.08
C LYS A 162 9.92 -6.62 -4.84
N ARG A 163 8.69 -6.13 -4.65
CA ARG A 163 8.35 -5.13 -3.59
C ARG A 163 7.52 -5.70 -2.46
N LEU A 164 6.75 -6.76 -2.72
CA LEU A 164 5.90 -7.39 -1.72
C LEU A 164 6.68 -8.46 -0.95
N PRO A 165 6.42 -8.62 0.36
CA PRO A 165 7.08 -9.62 1.19
C PRO A 165 6.48 -11.03 0.98
N LEU A 166 6.34 -11.49 -0.28
CA LEU A 166 5.66 -12.74 -0.62
C LEU A 166 6.38 -13.98 -0.03
N ASP A 167 7.71 -13.97 -0.09
CA ASP A 167 8.58 -15.04 0.42
C ASP A 167 9.11 -14.76 1.83
N ASN A 168 8.69 -13.65 2.46
CA ASN A 168 9.15 -13.29 3.80
C ASN A 168 8.47 -14.16 4.86
N THR A 169 9.23 -15.07 5.45
CA THR A 169 8.75 -16.00 6.47
C THR A 169 8.29 -15.27 7.75
N VAL A 170 8.98 -14.19 8.14
CA VAL A 170 8.67 -13.44 9.37
C VAL A 170 7.28 -12.84 9.28
N VAL A 171 7.00 -12.10 8.21
CA VAL A 171 5.69 -11.45 8.00
C VAL A 171 4.57 -12.49 7.91
N LYS A 172 4.85 -13.66 7.33
CA LYS A 172 3.91 -14.78 7.27
C LYS A 172 3.59 -15.36 8.65
N GLU A 173 4.57 -15.43 9.55
CA GLU A 173 4.42 -15.99 10.89
C GLU A 173 3.65 -15.07 11.84
N LEU A 174 3.67 -13.75 11.62
CA LEU A 174 2.92 -12.75 12.40
C LEU A 174 1.39 -12.95 12.36
N LYS A 175 0.87 -13.89 11.57
CA LYS A 175 -0.54 -14.31 11.60
C LYS A 175 -1.00 -14.84 12.97
N PHE A 176 -0.06 -15.22 13.86
CA PHE A 176 -0.39 -15.67 15.23
C PHE A 176 -1.08 -14.57 16.05
N LEU A 177 -0.86 -13.30 15.70
CA LEU A 177 -1.50 -12.15 16.33
C LEU A 177 -3.01 -12.07 16.02
N ASP A 178 -3.51 -12.77 15.00
CA ASP A 178 -4.94 -12.80 14.71
C ASP A 178 -5.68 -13.59 15.80
N PRO A 179 -6.70 -13.01 16.48
CA PRO A 179 -7.46 -13.72 17.51
C PRO A 179 -8.09 -15.02 17.00
N GLN A 180 -8.48 -15.07 15.72
CA GLN A 180 -9.04 -16.30 15.13
C GLN A 180 -7.97 -17.40 14.97
N THR A 181 -6.71 -17.01 14.74
CA THR A 181 -5.59 -17.95 14.70
C THR A 181 -5.33 -18.55 16.08
N VAL A 182 -5.43 -17.74 17.14
CA VAL A 182 -5.33 -18.19 18.54
C VAL A 182 -6.38 -19.28 18.82
N VAL A 183 -7.66 -18.99 18.57
CA VAL A 183 -8.77 -19.92 18.84
C VAL A 183 -8.68 -21.19 17.99
N SER A 184 -8.18 -21.08 16.76
CA SER A 184 -8.03 -22.24 15.88
C SER A 184 -7.00 -23.27 16.38
N GLY A 185 -6.09 -22.88 17.29
CA GLY A 185 -4.98 -23.73 17.74
C GLY A 185 -4.04 -24.18 16.62
N SER A 186 -4.02 -23.47 15.48
CA SER A 186 -3.27 -23.88 14.28
C SER A 186 -1.75 -23.68 14.40
N ILE A 187 -1.30 -22.90 15.38
CA ILE A 187 0.12 -22.59 15.61
C ILE A 187 0.55 -23.15 16.96
N ARG A 188 1.36 -24.22 16.94
CA ARG A 188 1.79 -24.90 18.18
C ARG A 188 2.88 -24.17 18.96
N SER A 189 3.64 -23.33 18.29
CA SER A 189 4.82 -22.66 18.84
C SER A 189 5.07 -21.37 18.09
N ILE A 190 5.51 -20.34 18.82
CA ILE A 190 5.93 -19.04 18.29
C ILE A 190 7.43 -18.78 18.55
N ALA A 191 8.17 -19.78 19.05
CA ALA A 191 9.60 -19.65 19.33
C ALA A 191 10.42 -19.26 18.09
N ASP A 192 10.11 -19.79 16.91
CA ASP A 192 10.83 -19.45 15.67
C ASP A 192 10.68 -17.96 15.35
N VAL A 193 9.45 -17.45 15.31
CA VAL A 193 9.21 -16.03 15.03
C VAL A 193 9.78 -15.13 16.12
N ALA A 194 9.65 -15.51 17.40
CA ALA A 194 10.20 -14.75 18.52
C ALA A 194 11.74 -14.64 18.46
N SER A 195 12.42 -15.73 18.06
CA SER A 195 13.89 -15.75 17.94
C SER A 195 14.45 -14.77 16.91
N ARG A 196 13.61 -14.33 15.96
CA ARG A 196 13.97 -13.34 14.93
C ARG A 196 13.92 -11.90 15.45
N PHE A 197 13.43 -11.68 16.67
CA PHE A 197 13.33 -10.37 17.32
C PHE A 197 14.08 -10.34 18.66
N PRO A 198 15.42 -10.54 18.68
CA PRO A 198 16.20 -10.60 19.92
C PRO A 198 16.15 -9.31 20.75
N ASN A 199 15.88 -8.16 20.10
CA ASN A 199 15.71 -6.87 20.77
C ASN A 199 14.40 -6.76 21.58
N VAL A 200 13.40 -7.60 21.25
CA VAL A 200 12.09 -7.63 21.92
C VAL A 200 12.02 -8.82 22.87
N VAL A 201 12.47 -9.98 22.41
CA VAL A 201 12.52 -11.22 23.19
C VAL A 201 13.97 -11.70 23.23
N PRO A 202 14.69 -11.40 24.32
CA PRO A 202 16.03 -11.94 24.52
C PRO A 202 16.04 -13.48 24.47
N PRO A 203 17.12 -14.12 24.00
CA PRO A 203 17.20 -15.57 23.86
C PRO A 203 16.82 -16.35 25.13
N GLU A 204 17.16 -15.82 26.32
CA GLU A 204 16.83 -16.39 27.63
C GLU A 204 15.32 -16.42 27.92
N ASN A 205 14.53 -15.55 27.30
CA ASN A 205 13.08 -15.43 27.51
C ASN A 205 12.25 -16.17 26.44
N LEU A 206 12.89 -16.74 25.41
CA LEU A 206 12.19 -17.47 24.33
C LEU A 206 11.33 -18.61 24.87
N GLN A 207 11.83 -19.37 25.84
CA GLN A 207 11.10 -20.47 26.45
C GLN A 207 9.87 -19.96 27.21
N SER A 208 9.98 -18.84 27.93
CA SER A 208 8.86 -18.24 28.66
C SER A 208 7.78 -17.75 27.71
N VAL A 209 8.15 -17.08 26.61
CA VAL A 209 7.19 -16.63 25.57
C VAL A 209 6.47 -17.81 24.92
N ASP A 210 7.19 -18.87 24.53
CA ASP A 210 6.57 -20.04 23.90
C ASP A 210 5.70 -20.84 24.86
N GLN A 211 6.09 -20.93 26.14
CA GLN A 211 5.28 -21.57 27.17
C GLN A 211 3.99 -20.79 27.43
N GLU A 212 4.07 -19.48 27.62
CA GLU A 212 2.90 -18.61 27.76
C GLU A 212 1.96 -18.77 26.56
N TRP A 213 2.48 -18.83 25.33
CA TRP A 213 1.67 -19.09 24.14
C TRP A 213 0.92 -20.43 24.19
N ARG A 214 1.58 -21.50 24.65
CA ARG A 214 0.96 -22.82 24.78
C ARG A 214 -0.17 -22.83 25.79
N GLU A 215 0.03 -22.17 26.92
CA GLU A 215 -1.00 -22.03 27.96
C GLU A 215 -2.16 -21.13 27.48
N PHE A 216 -1.82 -20.03 26.79
CA PHE A 216 -2.76 -19.05 26.22
C PHE A 216 -3.76 -19.68 25.25
N MET A 217 -3.33 -20.63 24.42
CA MET A 217 -4.20 -21.32 23.46
C MET A 217 -5.30 -22.18 24.11
N TYR A 218 -5.11 -22.62 25.35
CA TYR A 218 -6.06 -23.48 26.07
C TYR A 218 -6.79 -22.74 27.20
N ASP A 219 -6.62 -21.42 27.29
CA ASP A 219 -7.28 -20.60 28.29
C ASP A 219 -8.71 -20.22 27.85
N GLU A 220 -9.71 -20.68 28.61
CA GLU A 220 -11.13 -20.41 28.35
C GLU A 220 -11.46 -18.91 28.40
N GLU A 221 -10.76 -18.13 29.23
CA GLU A 221 -10.94 -16.68 29.31
C GLU A 221 -10.51 -16.00 27.99
N ILE A 222 -9.44 -16.49 27.39
CA ILE A 222 -8.91 -16.00 26.11
C ILE A 222 -9.81 -16.41 24.96
N SER A 223 -10.33 -17.65 24.95
CA SER A 223 -11.32 -18.07 23.94
C SER A 223 -12.55 -17.16 23.97
N THR A 224 -13.08 -16.90 25.18
CA THR A 224 -14.23 -16.01 25.37
C THR A 224 -13.91 -14.57 24.97
N LEU A 225 -12.68 -14.10 25.24
CA LEU A 225 -12.21 -12.79 24.79
C LEU A 225 -12.14 -12.72 23.25
N ALA A 226 -11.59 -13.73 22.58
CA ALA A 226 -11.46 -13.78 21.14
C ALA A 226 -12.82 -13.80 20.43
N ASP A 227 -13.81 -14.51 20.98
CA ASP A 227 -15.19 -14.52 20.45
C ASP A 227 -15.86 -13.15 20.57
N ARG A 228 -15.74 -12.50 21.74
CA ARG A 228 -16.23 -11.13 21.95
C ARG A 228 -15.53 -10.10 21.08
N CYS A 229 -14.25 -10.35 20.78
CA CYS A 229 -13.41 -9.49 19.96
C CYS A 229 -13.42 -9.86 18.47
N SER A 230 -14.24 -10.81 18.03
CA SER A 230 -14.32 -11.23 16.62
C SER A 230 -14.70 -10.10 15.66
N THR A 231 -15.36 -9.05 16.17
CA THR A 231 -15.79 -7.87 15.42
C THR A 231 -14.93 -6.63 15.68
N VAL A 232 -13.99 -6.68 16.62
CA VAL A 232 -13.16 -5.53 17.01
C VAL A 232 -11.72 -5.66 16.47
N PRO A 233 -10.95 -4.55 16.42
CA PRO A 233 -9.58 -4.58 15.94
C PRO A 233 -8.66 -5.46 16.79
N THR A 234 -7.64 -6.05 16.16
CA THR A 234 -6.69 -6.98 16.78
C THR A 234 -5.92 -6.35 17.95
N GLU A 235 -5.59 -5.07 17.84
CA GLU A 235 -4.93 -4.31 18.90
C GLU A 235 -5.78 -4.19 20.17
N GLU A 236 -7.11 -4.17 20.05
CA GLU A 236 -8.02 -4.11 21.20
C GLU A 236 -8.04 -5.47 21.93
N PHE A 237 -8.00 -6.58 21.19
CA PHE A 237 -7.85 -7.92 21.77
C PHE A 237 -6.56 -8.01 22.59
N TRP A 238 -5.41 -7.68 22.00
CA TRP A 238 -4.12 -7.73 22.70
C TRP A 238 -3.99 -6.67 23.81
N GLY A 239 -4.76 -5.58 23.74
CA GLY A 239 -4.90 -4.59 24.81
C GLY A 239 -5.64 -5.14 26.04
N LYS A 240 -6.54 -6.11 25.86
CA LYS A 240 -7.34 -6.74 26.92
C LYS A 240 -6.73 -8.04 27.47
N VAL A 241 -5.64 -8.54 26.89
CA VAL A 241 -4.94 -9.72 27.39
C VAL A 241 -4.34 -9.43 28.79
N PRO A 242 -4.59 -10.27 29.80
CA PRO A 242 -4.07 -10.08 31.16
C PRO A 242 -2.54 -10.14 31.18
N THR A 243 -1.88 -9.01 31.45
CA THR A 243 -0.40 -8.92 31.46
C THR A 243 0.23 -9.50 32.71
N ASP A 244 -0.53 -9.66 33.78
CA ASP A 244 -0.14 -10.36 35.00
C ASP A 244 -0.03 -11.88 34.78
N LYS A 245 -0.87 -12.44 33.89
CA LYS A 245 -0.87 -13.86 33.52
C LYS A 245 0.06 -14.17 32.33
N TYR A 246 0.12 -13.28 31.34
CA TYR A 246 0.90 -13.47 30.10
C TYR A 246 1.85 -12.29 29.81
N PRO A 247 2.78 -11.97 30.72
CA PRO A 247 3.60 -10.76 30.61
C PRO A 247 4.49 -10.75 29.38
N ASN A 248 5.17 -11.87 29.07
CA ASN A 248 6.15 -11.92 27.99
C ASN A 248 5.47 -11.99 26.62
N LEU A 249 4.42 -12.82 26.52
CA LEU A 249 3.61 -12.95 25.30
C LEU A 249 2.90 -11.64 24.95
N ALA A 250 2.27 -10.99 25.93
CA ALA A 250 1.56 -9.73 25.68
C ALA A 250 2.53 -8.61 25.25
N ALA A 251 3.71 -8.53 25.88
CA ALA A 251 4.75 -7.58 25.47
C ALA A 251 5.23 -7.85 24.04
N PHE A 252 5.52 -9.11 23.70
CA PHE A 252 5.93 -9.50 22.36
C PHE A 252 4.85 -9.19 21.32
N ALA A 253 3.60 -9.55 21.57
CA ALA A 253 2.50 -9.31 20.65
C ALA A 253 2.25 -7.81 20.41
N LYS A 254 2.25 -7.01 21.49
CA LYS A 254 2.12 -5.54 21.39
C LYS A 254 3.26 -4.93 20.58
N ALA A 255 4.50 -5.37 20.79
CA ALA A 255 5.65 -4.93 20.00
C ALA A 255 5.53 -5.31 18.52
N MET A 256 5.02 -6.50 18.19
CA MET A 256 4.81 -6.88 16.78
C MET A 256 3.70 -6.06 16.12
N LEU A 257 2.69 -5.64 16.87
CA LEU A 257 1.61 -4.77 16.37
C LEU A 257 2.06 -3.33 16.08
N THR A 258 3.22 -2.89 16.58
CA THR A 258 3.77 -1.57 16.25
C THR A 258 4.51 -1.55 14.91
N ILE A 259 4.73 -2.72 14.28
CA ILE A 259 5.40 -2.79 12.98
C ILE A 259 4.54 -2.05 11.93
N PRO A 260 5.08 -0.98 11.31
CA PRO A 260 4.33 -0.21 10.33
C PRO A 260 4.22 -1.00 9.03
N VAL A 261 2.98 -1.31 8.65
CA VAL A 261 2.65 -1.93 7.35
C VAL A 261 2.15 -0.89 6.35
N SER A 262 1.56 0.17 6.88
CA SER A 262 0.86 1.21 6.13
C SER A 262 1.79 2.41 5.92
N ASN A 263 1.75 2.98 4.72
CA ASN A 263 2.39 4.26 4.45
C ASN A 263 1.43 5.44 4.68
N ALA A 264 0.17 5.19 5.07
CA ALA A 264 -0.85 6.23 5.21
C ALA A 264 -0.48 7.32 6.22
N ASP A 265 0.22 6.98 7.30
CA ASP A 265 0.66 7.97 8.28
C ASP A 265 1.73 8.90 7.70
N CYS A 266 2.69 8.35 6.96
CA CYS A 266 3.68 9.14 6.23
C CYS A 266 3.01 10.01 5.16
N GLU A 267 2.09 9.46 4.35
CA GLU A 267 1.35 10.22 3.33
C GLU A 267 0.50 11.35 3.96
N ARG A 268 -0.12 11.08 5.11
CA ARG A 268 -0.85 12.11 5.87
C ARG A 268 0.10 13.20 6.37
N ALA A 269 1.26 12.85 6.91
CA ALA A 269 2.28 13.80 7.34
C ALA A 269 2.78 14.66 6.16
N PHE A 270 3.09 14.05 5.01
CA PHE A 270 3.50 14.79 3.81
C PHE A 270 2.40 15.72 3.28
N SER A 271 1.13 15.30 3.37
CA SER A 271 0.00 16.17 3.06
C SER A 271 -0.03 17.38 4.00
N GLN A 272 0.24 17.20 5.30
CA GLN A 272 0.37 18.33 6.23
C GLN A 272 1.56 19.22 5.91
N VAL A 273 2.71 18.66 5.49
CA VAL A 273 3.86 19.45 5.04
C VAL A 273 3.49 20.34 3.87
N ASN A 274 2.73 19.84 2.88
CA ASN A 274 2.27 20.65 1.75
C ASN A 274 1.28 21.77 2.13
N LEU A 275 0.58 21.62 3.26
CA LEU A 275 -0.26 22.69 3.82
C LEU A 275 0.56 23.72 4.61
N ILE A 276 1.68 23.31 5.20
CA ILE A 276 2.60 24.20 5.94
C ILE A 276 3.49 24.97 4.96
N LYS A 277 4.15 24.26 4.04
CA LYS A 277 5.02 24.81 3.00
C LYS A 277 4.20 25.05 1.73
N THR A 278 3.73 26.27 1.55
CA THR A 278 3.04 26.68 0.33
C THR A 278 3.99 27.41 -0.62
N ASN A 279 3.61 27.55 -1.90
CA ASN A 279 4.43 28.30 -2.87
C ASN A 279 4.72 29.75 -2.42
N GLN A 280 3.84 30.36 -1.62
CA GLN A 280 4.02 31.71 -1.08
C GLN A 280 4.77 31.72 0.26
N ARG A 281 4.78 30.60 0.99
CA ARG A 281 5.39 30.45 2.30
C ARG A 281 6.22 29.16 2.32
N ASN A 282 7.38 29.19 1.68
CA ASN A 282 8.26 28.02 1.50
C ASN A 282 9.61 28.13 2.24
N ARG A 283 9.98 29.32 2.75
CA ARG A 283 11.23 29.56 3.49
C ARG A 283 11.12 29.13 4.95
N PHE A 284 11.12 27.82 5.19
CA PHE A 284 11.22 27.23 6.52
C PHE A 284 12.49 26.39 6.63
N SER A 285 13.10 26.37 7.81
CA SER A 285 14.08 25.33 8.17
C SER A 285 13.36 23.99 8.38
N THR A 286 14.11 22.89 8.37
CA THR A 286 13.57 21.55 8.61
C THR A 286 12.96 21.45 10.02
N GLU A 287 13.64 22.02 11.01
CA GLU A 287 13.20 22.11 12.40
C GLU A 287 11.90 22.89 12.50
N GLY A 288 11.80 24.03 11.80
CA GLY A 288 10.57 24.84 11.80
C GLY A 288 9.37 24.10 11.23
N VAL A 289 9.56 23.27 10.20
CA VAL A 289 8.48 22.42 9.66
C VAL A 289 8.13 21.30 10.65
N ALA A 290 9.13 20.65 11.25
CA ALA A 290 8.94 19.58 12.21
C ALA A 290 8.19 20.08 13.46
N SER A 291 8.57 21.23 14.02
CA SER A 291 7.88 21.86 15.15
C SER A 291 6.42 22.19 14.82
N LEU A 292 6.15 22.72 13.63
CA LEU A 292 4.77 23.01 13.20
C LEU A 292 3.93 21.73 13.03
N LEU A 293 4.53 20.65 12.52
CA LEU A 293 3.88 19.34 12.48
C LEU A 293 3.54 18.83 13.88
N PHE A 294 4.49 18.89 14.82
CA PHE A 294 4.31 18.48 16.21
C PHE A 294 3.20 19.28 16.90
N VAL A 295 3.21 20.60 16.78
CA VAL A 295 2.17 21.46 17.36
C VAL A 295 0.80 21.12 16.78
N LYS A 296 0.71 20.92 15.46
CA LYS A 296 -0.54 20.60 14.79
C LYS A 296 -1.10 19.24 15.21
N ASP A 297 -0.24 18.22 15.33
CA ASP A 297 -0.65 16.89 15.79
C ASP A 297 -1.03 16.91 17.27
N GLY A 298 -0.26 17.60 18.12
CA GLY A 298 -0.55 17.79 19.54
C GLY A 298 -1.92 18.43 19.78
N VAL A 299 -2.21 19.56 19.11
CA VAL A 299 -3.52 20.24 19.21
C VAL A 299 -4.67 19.30 18.82
N LYS A 300 -4.48 18.51 17.75
CA LYS A 300 -5.48 17.55 17.27
C LYS A 300 -5.72 16.39 18.24
N ASN A 301 -4.69 15.96 18.97
CA ASN A 301 -4.81 14.88 19.97
C ASN A 301 -5.36 15.39 21.31
N MET A 302 -5.23 16.68 21.60
CA MET A 302 -5.69 17.31 22.85
C MET A 302 -7.08 17.94 22.76
N ALA A 303 -7.54 18.32 21.57
CA ALA A 303 -8.84 18.96 21.36
C ALA A 303 -9.44 18.63 19.99
N GLU A 304 -10.75 18.81 19.84
CA GLU A 304 -11.45 18.61 18.56
C GLU A 304 -11.00 19.61 17.48
N SER A 305 -10.58 20.81 17.87
CA SER A 305 -10.14 21.87 16.97
C SER A 305 -9.18 22.84 17.65
N CYS A 306 -8.51 23.69 16.87
CA CYS A 306 -7.71 24.78 17.41
C CYS A 306 -8.54 25.82 18.17
N ALA A 307 -9.85 25.92 17.93
CA ALA A 307 -10.73 26.85 18.63
C ALA A 307 -11.12 26.35 20.02
N THR A 308 -11.03 25.05 20.25
CA THR A 308 -11.39 24.38 21.51
C THR A 308 -10.16 23.89 22.27
N PHE A 309 -8.96 24.21 21.78
CA PHE A 309 -7.71 23.87 22.44
C PHE A 309 -7.44 24.82 23.61
N GLU A 310 -7.32 24.26 24.81
CA GLU A 310 -6.92 24.97 26.01
C GLU A 310 -5.48 24.56 26.37
N PRO A 311 -4.51 25.50 26.35
CA PRO A 311 -3.14 25.21 26.77
C PRO A 311 -3.08 24.83 28.25
N SER A 312 -2.21 23.88 28.61
CA SER A 312 -1.96 23.57 30.02
C SER A 312 -1.18 24.69 30.72
N ASP A 313 -1.28 24.76 32.05
CA ASP A 313 -0.49 25.70 32.85
C ASP A 313 1.02 25.58 32.59
N GLU A 314 1.50 24.35 32.34
CA GLU A 314 2.89 24.09 31.96
C GLU A 314 3.25 24.75 30.61
N MET A 315 2.40 24.58 29.59
CA MET A 315 2.60 25.23 28.28
C MET A 315 2.62 26.75 28.40
N LEU A 316 1.74 27.31 29.23
CA LEU A 316 1.70 28.75 29.51
C LEU A 316 2.95 29.22 30.27
N SER A 317 3.45 28.41 31.21
CA SER A 317 4.67 28.74 31.97
C SER A 317 5.94 28.77 31.11
N ASN A 318 5.96 27.96 30.04
CA ASN A 318 7.03 27.96 29.03
C ASN A 318 6.93 29.15 28.06
N PHE A 319 5.80 29.85 28.02
CA PHE A 319 5.61 31.08 27.24
C PHE A 319 6.17 32.30 27.99
N ASN A 320 7.48 32.30 28.21
CA ASN A 320 8.19 33.35 28.95
C ASN A 320 9.30 33.98 28.09
N LYS A 321 10.06 34.91 28.69
CA LYS A 321 11.14 35.65 28.01
C LYS A 321 12.27 34.75 27.46
N ASP A 322 12.38 33.51 27.93
CA ASP A 322 13.43 32.56 27.58
C ASP A 322 13.02 31.64 26.40
N ILE A 323 11.82 31.84 25.82
CA ILE A 323 11.29 31.03 24.72
C ILE A 323 12.19 30.99 23.47
N TYR A 324 12.97 32.06 23.23
CA TYR A 324 13.91 32.15 22.10
C TYR A 324 15.35 31.76 22.48
N HIS A 325 15.60 31.40 23.74
CA HIS A 325 16.93 31.12 24.27
C HIS A 325 17.19 29.61 24.50
N ASN A 326 16.16 28.76 24.48
CA ASN A 326 16.25 27.33 24.79
C ASN A 326 16.32 26.39 23.56
N VAL A 327 16.73 26.89 22.39
CA VAL A 327 16.70 26.08 21.15
C VAL A 327 17.78 24.99 21.13
N GLU A 328 18.87 25.14 21.90
CA GLU A 328 20.03 24.23 21.90
C GLU A 328 19.85 22.95 22.76
N ALA A 329 18.83 22.88 23.62
CA ALA A 329 18.70 21.79 24.59
C ALA A 329 17.86 20.59 24.12
N VAL A 330 17.10 20.72 23.02
CA VAL A 330 16.10 19.71 22.60
C VAL A 330 16.60 18.81 21.47
N TYR A 331 17.56 19.28 20.68
CA TYR A 331 18.19 18.51 19.60
C TYR A 331 19.68 18.47 19.91
N GLY A 332 20.18 17.29 20.29
CA GLY A 332 21.59 17.10 20.60
C GLY A 332 22.51 17.57 19.47
N GLU A 333 23.70 18.01 19.86
CA GLU A 333 24.79 18.44 18.99
C GLU A 333 25.07 17.44 17.85
N GLU A 334 24.45 17.64 16.69
CA GLU A 334 25.00 17.20 15.41
C GLU A 334 24.82 18.35 14.41
N ALA A 335 25.64 19.38 14.58
CA ALA A 335 25.97 20.33 13.54
C ALA A 335 27.47 20.58 13.63
N ASP A 336 28.22 19.90 12.76
CA ASP A 336 29.38 20.47 12.07
C ASP A 336 29.87 19.45 11.03
N GLY A 337 29.47 19.67 9.77
CA GLY A 337 29.84 18.82 8.64
C GLY A 337 29.20 19.27 7.32
N GLU A 338 29.55 20.47 6.88
CA GLU A 338 29.63 20.88 5.46
C GLU A 338 28.40 20.60 4.56
N ASP A 339 27.41 21.51 4.62
CA ASP A 339 26.59 21.83 3.45
C ASP A 339 27.31 22.91 2.62
N SER A 340 28.10 22.48 1.63
CA SER A 340 28.38 23.29 0.44
C SER A 340 28.64 22.40 -0.76
N GLU A 341 27.83 22.63 -1.81
CA GLU A 341 27.98 22.15 -3.19
C GLU A 341 27.36 20.79 -3.55
N GLU A 342 26.11 20.81 -4.02
CA GLU A 342 25.64 20.25 -5.32
C GLU A 342 24.12 20.02 -5.30
N VAL A 343 23.35 21.09 -5.50
CA VAL A 343 21.95 20.96 -5.95
C VAL A 343 21.70 21.95 -7.08
N ASP A 344 22.49 21.83 -8.15
CA ASP A 344 22.28 22.59 -9.38
C ASP A 344 22.59 21.72 -10.61
N ALA A 345 21.81 20.64 -10.78
CA ALA A 345 21.86 19.81 -11.99
C ALA A 345 20.60 18.98 -12.22
N MET A 346 19.39 19.57 -12.18
CA MET A 346 18.20 18.88 -12.72
C MET A 346 17.06 19.80 -13.17
N ALA A 347 17.39 20.99 -13.67
CA ALA A 347 16.45 21.89 -14.31
C ALA A 347 17.00 22.41 -15.65
N MET A 348 17.37 21.50 -16.56
CA MET A 348 17.63 21.86 -17.96
C MET A 348 17.55 20.59 -18.82
N HIS A 349 16.37 20.37 -19.41
CA HIS A 349 16.14 19.90 -20.77
C HIS A 349 14.64 19.61 -20.94
N ALA A 350 13.91 20.71 -21.11
CA ALA A 350 12.65 20.72 -21.86
C ALA A 350 12.79 21.87 -22.86
N ASP A 351 13.30 21.52 -24.04
CA ASP A 351 12.95 22.16 -25.31
C ASP A 351 12.50 21.03 -26.24
#